data_AF-A0A0F9B9Y9-F1
#
_entry.id   AF-A0A0F9B9Y9-F1
#
_cell.length_a   1.000
_cell.length_b   1.000
_cell.length_c   1.000
_cell.angle_alpha   90.00
_cell.angle_beta   90.00
_cell.angle_gamma   90.00
#
_symmetry.space_group_name_H-M   'P 1'
#
loop_
_entity.id
_entity.type
_entity.pdbx_description
1 polymer ?
#
loop_
_entity_poly.entity_id
_entity_poly.type
_entity_poly.pdbx_seq_one_letter_code
_entity_poly.pdbx_strand_id
1 'polypeptide(L)'
;GGDPRRFRSLAAAVKYILEDGRGNVRFPDNQTVYIESDEDLVEVHHRTHPWGSAHSYPQEPGLQRVAQVIKRFRPDAEVSVWDEWSALERR
;
A
#
# COMPACT_ATOMS: atom_id res chain seq x y z
N GLY A 1 17.39 3.87 3.83
CA GLY A 1 16.21 2.99 3.81
C GLY A 1 15.87 2.60 5.22
N GLY A 2 14.83 3.20 5.81
CA GLY A 2 14.36 2.86 7.15
C GLY A 2 13.63 1.52 7.16
N ASP A 3 13.96 0.66 8.12
CA ASP A 3 13.35 -0.67 8.26
C ASP A 3 11.85 -0.53 8.65
N PRO A 4 10.90 -1.06 7.85
CA PRO A 4 9.47 -0.90 8.10
C PRO A 4 8.98 -1.61 9.38
N ARG A 5 9.83 -2.40 10.07
CA ARG A 5 9.50 -2.98 11.40
C ARG A 5 9.54 -1.96 12.54
N ARG A 6 9.93 -0.70 12.30
CA ARG A 6 10.09 0.33 13.35
C ARG A 6 8.85 1.18 13.62
N PHE A 7 7.81 1.13 12.80
CA PHE A 7 6.65 2.00 12.99
C PHE A 7 5.68 1.40 14.02
N ARG A 8 5.40 2.18 15.08
CA ARG A 8 4.46 1.78 16.16
C ARG A 8 3.00 1.75 15.71
N SER A 9 2.67 2.29 14.53
CA SER A 9 1.32 2.30 13.99
C SER A 9 1.32 2.39 12.45
N LEU A 10 0.23 1.94 11.83
CA LEU A 10 -0.01 2.07 10.39
C LEU A 10 0.05 3.54 9.94
N ALA A 11 -0.52 4.45 10.74
CA ALA A 11 -0.52 5.88 10.44
C ALA A 11 0.89 6.47 10.37
N ALA A 12 1.79 6.05 11.26
CA ALA A 12 3.18 6.51 11.24
C ALA A 12 3.93 5.98 10.01
N ALA A 13 3.70 4.71 9.64
CA ALA A 13 4.29 4.13 8.44
C ALA A 13 3.81 4.84 7.16
N VAL A 14 2.50 5.05 7.03
CA VAL A 14 1.91 5.73 5.87
C VAL A 14 2.40 7.16 5.77
N LYS A 15 2.42 7.92 6.88
CA LYS A 15 2.92 9.30 6.86
C LYS A 15 4.38 9.35 6.37
N TYR A 16 5.24 8.49 6.92
CA TYR A 16 6.64 8.42 6.50
C TYR A 16 6.77 8.13 5.00
N ILE A 17 5.96 7.20 4.48
CA ILE A 17 5.99 6.84 3.05
C ILE A 17 5.52 8.00 2.17
N LEU A 18 4.49 8.74 2.59
CA LEU A 18 4.03 9.92 1.86
C LEU A 18 5.09 11.04 1.84
N GLU A 19 5.92 11.16 2.89
CA GLU A 19 7.06 12.09 2.94
C GLU A 19 8.24 11.63 2.05
N ASP A 20 8.45 10.32 1.91
CA ASP A 20 9.49 9.72 1.04
C ASP A 20 9.07 9.64 -0.44
N GLY A 21 7.76 9.73 -0.71
CA GLY A 21 7.15 9.60 -2.03
C GLY A 21 6.79 8.16 -2.41
N ARG A 22 7.43 7.13 -1.83
CA ARG A 22 7.07 5.73 -2.07
C ARG A 22 7.55 4.78 -0.99
N GLY A 23 6.93 3.62 -0.87
CA GLY A 23 7.37 2.59 0.07
C GLY A 23 6.34 1.50 0.30
N ASN A 24 6.66 0.59 1.21
CA ASN A 24 5.80 -0.56 1.49
C ASN A 24 5.43 -0.67 2.98
N VAL A 25 4.17 -1.03 3.23
CA VAL A 25 3.62 -1.42 4.52
C VAL A 25 3.47 -2.93 4.54
N ARG A 26 4.10 -3.59 5.51
CA ARG A 26 3.95 -5.03 5.74
C ARG A 26 3.02 -5.27 6.92
N PHE A 27 2.01 -6.10 6.71
CA PHE A 27 1.06 -6.50 7.73
C PHE A 27 1.47 -7.82 8.41
N PRO A 28 0.98 -8.11 9.63
CA PRO A 28 1.29 -9.36 10.36
C PRO A 28 0.83 -10.64 9.64
N ASP A 29 -0.16 -10.53 8.77
CA ASP A 29 -0.69 -11.61 7.93
C ASP A 29 0.09 -11.80 6.61
N ASN A 30 1.31 -11.25 6.53
CA ASN A 30 2.18 -11.25 5.37
C ASN A 30 1.66 -10.46 4.15
N GLN A 31 0.56 -9.72 4.24
CA GLN A 31 0.19 -8.78 3.18
C GLN A 31 1.24 -7.67 3.09
N THR A 32 1.63 -7.32 1.87
CA THR A 32 2.54 -6.20 1.60
C THR A 32 1.86 -5.23 0.66
N VAL A 33 1.52 -4.06 1.18
CA VAL A 33 0.92 -2.97 0.42
C VAL A 33 2.01 -1.98 0.05
N TYR A 34 2.14 -1.71 -1.23
CA TYR A 34 2.97 -0.66 -1.76
C TYR A 34 2.17 0.62 -1.92
N ILE A 35 2.82 1.75 -1.65
CA ILE A 35 2.26 3.09 -1.76
C ILE A 35 3.23 3.89 -2.62
N GLU A 36 2.72 4.56 -3.63
CA GLU A 36 3.43 5.55 -4.44
C GLU A 36 2.63 6.85 -4.41
N SER A 37 3.29 7.96 -4.13
CA SER A 37 2.67 9.28 -4.00
C SER A 37 3.34 10.24 -4.96
N ASP A 38 2.53 10.76 -5.87
CA ASP A 38 2.82 11.88 -6.75
C ASP A 38 2.11 13.15 -6.25
N GLU A 39 2.20 14.24 -7.02
CA GLU A 39 1.63 15.55 -6.63
C GLU A 39 0.13 15.46 -6.33
N ASP A 40 -0.67 14.82 -7.19
CA ASP A 40 -2.13 14.78 -7.06
C ASP A 40 -2.71 13.36 -6.88
N LEU A 41 -1.87 12.33 -7.01
CA LEU A 41 -2.28 10.93 -7.04
C LEU A 41 -1.48 10.12 -6.00
N VAL A 42 -2.17 9.28 -5.24
CA VAL A 42 -1.57 8.25 -4.41
C VAL A 42 -2.07 6.89 -4.84
N GLU A 43 -1.15 6.05 -5.33
CA GLU A 43 -1.43 4.69 -5.72
C GLU A 43 -1.18 3.74 -4.55
N VAL A 44 -2.13 2.81 -4.34
CA VAL A 44 -2.07 1.81 -3.28
C VAL A 44 -2.33 0.45 -3.90
N HIS A 45 -1.32 -0.39 -3.93
CA HIS A 45 -1.41 -1.69 -4.58
C HIS A 45 -0.59 -2.78 -3.91
N HIS A 46 -0.92 -4.03 -4.16
CA HIS A 46 -0.04 -5.15 -3.78
C HIS A 46 1.05 -5.34 -4.82
N ARG A 47 2.29 -5.52 -4.36
CA ARG A 47 3.39 -5.90 -5.23
C ARG A 47 3.55 -7.41 -5.23
N THR A 48 3.32 -8.05 -6.37
CA THR A 48 3.58 -9.49 -6.51
C THR A 48 5.09 -9.69 -6.57
N HIS A 49 5.68 -10.39 -5.60
CA HIS A 49 7.02 -10.92 -5.81
C HIS A 49 6.91 -12.10 -6.81
N PRO A 50 7.76 -12.19 -7.85
CA PRO A 50 7.67 -13.25 -8.85
C PRO A 50 7.93 -14.67 -8.29
N TRP A 51 8.28 -14.79 -7.01
CA TRP A 51 8.68 -16.04 -6.37
C TRP A 51 7.98 -16.16 -5.01
N GLY A 52 6.80 -16.77 -4.99
CA GLY A 52 6.28 -17.38 -3.78
C GLY A 52 5.00 -16.78 -3.22
N SER A 53 3.97 -17.62 -3.26
CA SER A 53 2.74 -17.58 -2.48
C SER A 53 1.65 -16.67 -3.00
N ALA A 54 1.01 -17.15 -4.07
CA ALA A 54 -0.43 -17.09 -4.19
C ALA A 54 -1.06 -17.57 -2.85
N HIS A 55 -1.61 -16.66 -2.08
CA HIS A 55 -2.56 -17.00 -1.04
C HIS A 55 -3.84 -16.21 -1.30
N SER A 56 -4.88 -16.93 -1.69
CA SER A 56 -6.25 -16.48 -1.83
C SER A 56 -6.83 -16.10 -0.47
N TYR A 57 -6.35 -15.02 0.12
CA TYR A 57 -7.09 -14.30 1.15
C TYR A 57 -7.85 -13.15 0.48
N PRO A 58 -8.96 -12.66 1.05
CA PRO A 58 -9.51 -11.38 0.60
C PRO A 58 -8.39 -10.35 0.76
N GLN A 59 -7.83 -9.91 -0.38
CA GLN A 59 -6.68 -8.99 -0.50
C GLN A 59 -7.10 -7.54 -0.18
N GLU A 60 -8.40 -7.27 -0.14
CA GLU A 60 -8.94 -5.93 0.08
C GLU A 60 -8.70 -5.28 1.47
N PRO A 61 -8.58 -5.98 2.62
CA PRO A 61 -8.54 -5.31 3.91
C PRO A 61 -7.24 -4.53 4.16
N GLY A 62 -6.10 -4.97 3.61
CA GLY A 62 -4.82 -4.26 3.71
C GLY A 62 -4.84 -2.94 2.91
N LEU A 63 -5.21 -3.03 1.64
CA LEU A 63 -5.32 -1.91 0.71
C LEU A 63 -6.29 -0.83 1.21
N GLN A 64 -7.49 -1.23 1.62
CA GLN A 64 -8.51 -0.30 2.10
C GLN A 64 -8.09 0.42 3.39
N ARG A 65 -7.40 -0.29 4.32
CA ARG A 65 -6.86 0.32 5.54
C ARG A 65 -5.80 1.38 5.22
N VAL A 66 -4.91 1.10 4.28
CA VAL A 66 -3.89 2.06 3.84
C VAL A 66 -4.54 3.27 3.16
N ALA A 67 -5.47 3.03 2.23
CA ALA A 67 -6.20 4.09 1.53
C ALA A 67 -6.96 5.03 2.50
N GLN A 68 -7.63 4.47 3.51
CA GLN A 68 -8.31 5.28 4.53
C GLN A 68 -7.35 6.16 5.33
N VAL A 69 -6.14 5.67 5.62
CA VAL A 69 -5.13 6.45 6.34
C VAL A 69 -4.55 7.54 5.43
N ILE A 70 -4.29 7.24 4.16
CA ILE A 70 -3.83 8.22 3.17
C ILE A 70 -4.84 9.36 3.05
N LYS A 71 -6.13 9.06 2.89
CA LYS A 71 -7.20 10.09 2.82
C LYS A 71 -7.26 11.01 4.04
N ARG A 72 -6.74 10.59 5.20
CA ARG A 72 -6.63 11.46 6.40
C ARG A 72 -5.45 12.42 6.33
N PHE A 73 -4.36 12.04 5.67
CA PHE A 73 -3.14 12.85 5.55
C PHE A 73 -3.10 13.70 4.29
N ARG A 74 -3.66 13.19 3.19
CA ARG A 74 -3.79 13.83 1.87
C ARG A 74 -5.25 13.75 1.42
N PRO A 75 -6.17 14.52 2.04
CA PRO A 75 -7.58 14.56 1.63
C PRO A 75 -7.78 15.18 0.24
N ASP A 76 -6.78 15.94 -0.24
CA ASP A 76 -6.70 16.59 -1.54
C ASP A 76 -6.31 15.63 -2.68
N ALA A 77 -5.59 14.55 -2.38
CA ALA A 77 -5.08 13.66 -3.40
C ALA A 77 -6.13 12.62 -3.83
N GLU A 78 -6.13 12.29 -5.12
CA GLU A 78 -6.84 11.12 -5.62
C GLU A 78 -6.14 9.85 -5.07
N VAL A 79 -6.92 8.90 -4.55
CA VAL A 79 -6.38 7.63 -4.04
C VAL A 79 -6.84 6.51 -4.94
N SER A 80 -5.94 5.98 -5.75
CA SER A 80 -6.17 4.86 -6.65
C SER A 80 -5.78 3.56 -5.96
N VAL A 81 -6.75 2.66 -5.79
CA VAL A 81 -6.53 1.34 -5.18
C VAL A 81 -6.69 0.28 -6.24
N TRP A 82 -5.64 -0.50 -6.47
CA TRP A 82 -5.68 -1.57 -7.44
C TRP A 82 -4.82 -2.75 -6.97
N ASP A 83 -5.11 -3.92 -7.54
CA ASP A 83 -4.34 -5.13 -7.29
C ASP A 83 -3.67 -5.57 -8.58
N GLU A 84 -2.36 -5.84 -8.55
CA GLU A 84 -1.58 -6.20 -9.74
C GLU A 84 -2.13 -7.48 -10.42
N TRP A 85 -2.79 -8.38 -9.66
CA TRP A 85 -3.52 -9.52 -10.25
C TRP A 85 -4.70 -9.07 -11.11
N SER A 86 -5.49 -8.11 -10.63
CA SER A 86 -6.66 -7.60 -11.36
C SER A 86 -6.27 -6.83 -12.63
N ALA A 87 -5.04 -6.29 -12.68
CA ALA A 87 -4.50 -5.66 -13.88
C ALA A 87 -3.98 -6.70 -14.90
N LEU A 88 -3.43 -7.82 -14.44
CA LEU A 88 -2.93 -8.90 -15.30
C LEU A 88 -4.06 -9.74 -15.92
N GLU A 89 -5.15 -10.01 -15.18
CA GLU A 89 -6.31 -10.77 -15.69
C GLU A 89 -7.16 -10.00 -16.72
N ARG A 90 -6.94 -8.69 -16.87
CA ARG A 90 -7.62 -7.85 -17.87
C ARG A 90 -6.87 -7.72 -19.20
N ARG A 91 -5.75 -8.43 -19.37
CA ARG A 91 -4.99 -8.53 -20.62
C ARG A 91 -5.23 -9.86 -21.32
#